data_AF-F3FV94-F1
#
_entry.id   AF-F3FV94-F1
#
_cell.length_a   1.000
_cell.length_b   1.000
_cell.length_c   1.000
_cell.angle_alpha   90.00
_cell.angle_beta   90.00
_cell.angle_gamma   90.00
#
_symmetry.space_group_name_H-M   'P 1'
#
loop_
_entity.id
_entity.type
_entity.pdbx_description
1 polymer ?
#
loop_
_entity_poly.entity_id
_entity_poly.type
_entity_poly.pdbx_seq_one_letter_code
_entity_poly.pdbx_strand_id
1 'polypeptide(L)'
;MIQSARVSPDTTFHASGLTELFEAQQTAFRAQGAPSFDQRIADLNAVLRMVSDNQDRLLEAVSADFGNRSFDETRLGELMPVV
;
A
#
# COMPACT_ATOMS: atom_id res chain seq x y z
N MET A 1 19.93 -17.47 -6.31
CA MET A 1 19.10 -17.08 -7.48
C MET A 1 18.25 -15.91 -7.03
N ILE A 2 18.53 -14.70 -7.51
CA ILE A 2 17.77 -13.50 -7.14
C ILE A 2 16.57 -13.42 -8.09
N GLN A 3 15.37 -13.71 -7.58
CA GLN A 3 14.13 -13.43 -8.29
C GLN A 3 13.85 -11.93 -8.06
N SER A 4 14.34 -11.07 -8.96
CA SER A 4 13.92 -9.67 -8.99
C SER A 4 12.40 -9.60 -8.94
N ALA A 5 11.83 -8.71 -8.12
CA ALA A 5 10.44 -8.35 -8.19
C ALA A 5 10.15 -7.87 -9.62
N ARG A 6 9.59 -8.75 -10.45
CA ARG A 6 9.19 -8.41 -11.81
C ARG A 6 7.88 -7.65 -11.66
N VAL A 7 7.95 -6.32 -11.63
CA VAL A 7 6.83 -5.55 -12.16
C VAL A 7 6.68 -6.02 -13.59
N SER A 8 5.58 -6.72 -13.90
CA SER A 8 5.32 -7.15 -15.27
C SER A 8 5.39 -5.92 -16.18
N PRO A 9 6.09 -6.02 -17.33
CA PRO A 9 6.23 -4.91 -18.28
C PRO A 9 4.87 -4.39 -18.80
N ASP A 10 3.80 -5.17 -18.58
CA ASP A 10 2.42 -4.85 -18.96
C ASP A 10 1.71 -3.89 -17.99
N THR A 11 2.36 -3.41 -16.92
CA THR A 11 1.81 -2.34 -16.07
C THR A 11 1.97 -0.99 -16.77
N THR A 12 1.46 -0.88 -17.99
CA THR A 12 1.34 0.39 -18.71
C THR A 12 0.10 1.10 -18.18
N PHE A 13 0.29 2.01 -17.22
CA PHE A 13 -0.77 2.95 -16.84
C PHE A 13 -0.97 3.93 -17.98
N HIS A 14 -1.93 3.63 -18.86
CA HIS A 14 -2.34 4.58 -19.89
C HIS A 14 -2.99 5.80 -19.23
N ALA A 15 -2.71 6.99 -19.74
CA ALA A 15 -3.22 8.25 -19.19
C ALA A 15 -4.76 8.26 -19.04
N SER A 16 -5.48 7.54 -19.90
CA SER A 16 -6.94 7.35 -19.78
C SER A 16 -7.33 6.61 -18.50
N GLY A 17 -6.62 5.54 -18.13
CA GLY A 17 -6.92 4.76 -16.91
C GLY A 17 -6.69 5.54 -15.61
N LEU A 18 -5.71 6.45 -15.60
CA LEU A 18 -5.50 7.36 -14.46
C LEU A 18 -6.64 8.37 -14.33
N THR A 19 -7.12 8.92 -15.45
CA THR A 19 -8.27 9.85 -15.47
C THR A 19 -9.53 9.15 -14.98
N GLU A 20 -9.82 7.94 -15.48
CA GLU A 20 -10.98 7.15 -15.05
C GLU A 20 -10.95 6.84 -13.55
N LEU A 21 -9.79 6.43 -13.02
CA LEU A 21 -9.61 6.18 -11.59
C LEU A 21 -9.86 7.44 -10.77
N PHE A 22 -9.35 8.59 -11.22
CA PHE A 22 -9.53 9.86 -10.53
C PHE A 22 -11.00 10.32 -10.52
N GLU A 23 -11.71 10.17 -11.64
CA GLU A 23 -13.14 10.46 -11.72
C GLU A 23 -13.98 9.57 -10.79
N ALA A 24 -13.63 8.28 -10.70
CA ALA A 24 -14.25 7.35 -9.78
C ALA A 24 -14.05 7.76 -8.31
N GLN A 25 -12.82 8.17 -7.94
CA GLN A 25 -12.51 8.67 -6.60
C GLN A 25 -13.28 9.96 -6.26
N GLN A 26 -13.34 10.92 -7.20
CA GLN A 26 -14.13 12.15 -7.00
C GLN A 26 -15.62 11.83 -6.81
N THR A 27 -16.16 10.91 -7.61
CA THR A 27 -17.57 10.52 -7.55
C THR A 27 -17.90 9.86 -6.21
N ALA A 28 -17.05 8.94 -5.74
CA ALA A 28 -17.20 8.31 -4.43
C ALA A 28 -17.16 9.35 -3.29
N PHE A 29 -16.20 10.28 -3.32
CA PHE A 29 -16.09 11.33 -2.32
C PHE A 29 -17.29 12.29 -2.32
N ARG A 30 -17.79 12.70 -3.50
CA ARG A 30 -18.98 13.56 -3.59
C ARG A 30 -20.24 12.85 -3.06
N ALA A 31 -20.35 11.54 -3.23
CA ALA A 31 -21.48 10.76 -2.76
C ALA A 31 -21.44 10.49 -1.25
N GLN A 32 -20.26 10.21 -0.69
CA GLN A 32 -20.10 9.77 0.71
C GLN A 32 -19.68 10.90 1.65
N GLY A 33 -19.02 11.93 1.13
CA GLY A 33 -18.43 13.01 1.93
C GLY A 33 -17.19 12.58 2.72
N ALA A 34 -16.78 13.42 3.67
CA ALA A 34 -15.70 13.07 4.59
C ALA A 34 -16.16 11.97 5.56
N PRO A 35 -15.31 10.97 5.87
CA PRO A 35 -15.67 9.89 6.78
C PRO A 35 -15.97 10.41 8.18
N SER A 36 -16.95 9.79 8.85
CA SER A 36 -17.26 10.07 10.26
C SER A 36 -16.09 9.73 11.17
N PHE A 37 -16.13 10.20 12.43
CA PHE A 37 -15.09 9.85 13.41
C PHE A 37 -14.94 8.32 13.57
N ASP A 38 -16.06 7.62 13.75
CA ASP A 38 -16.05 6.16 13.92
C ASP A 38 -15.52 5.44 12.68
N GLN A 39 -15.88 5.93 11.48
CA GLN A 39 -15.38 5.36 10.23
C GLN A 39 -13.87 5.57 10.10
N ARG A 40 -13.34 6.74 10.46
CA ARG A 40 -11.89 6.99 10.45
C ARG A 40 -11.15 6.03 11.38
N ILE A 41 -11.68 5.76 12.57
CA ILE A 41 -11.10 4.79 13.50
C ILE A 41 -11.17 3.37 12.90
N ALA A 42 -12.30 2.98 12.31
CA ALA A 42 -12.46 1.68 11.68
C ALA A 42 -11.46 1.49 10.51
N ASP A 43 -11.28 2.51 9.68
CA ASP A 43 -10.35 2.51 8.55
C ASP A 43 -8.90 2.41 9.02
N LEU A 44 -8.50 3.19 10.03
CA LEU A 44 -7.15 3.11 10.60
C LEU A 44 -6.86 1.73 11.19
N ASN A 45 -7.83 1.15 11.90
CA ASN A 45 -7.69 -0.22 12.40
C ASN A 45 -7.62 -1.25 11.27
N ALA A 46 -8.29 -1.02 10.14
CA ALA A 46 -8.18 -1.88 8.97
C ALA A 46 -6.79 -1.80 8.33
N VAL A 47 -6.21 -0.59 8.23
CA VAL A 47 -4.82 -0.40 7.77
C VAL A 47 -3.83 -1.11 8.70
N LEU A 48 -3.96 -0.91 10.01
CA LEU A 48 -3.12 -1.58 11.02
C LEU A 48 -3.16 -3.10 10.85
N ARG A 49 -4.36 -3.70 10.75
CA ARG A 49 -4.52 -5.14 10.54
C ARG A 49 -3.88 -5.59 9.22
N MET A 50 -4.16 -4.90 8.13
CA MET A 50 -3.61 -5.24 6.81
C MET A 50 -2.08 -5.26 6.85
N VAL A 51 -1.45 -4.25 7.46
CA VAL A 51 0.02 -4.21 7.58
C VAL A 51 0.52 -5.31 8.50
N SER A 52 -0.12 -5.50 9.68
CA SER A 52 0.27 -6.50 10.67
C SER A 52 0.21 -7.93 10.12
N ASP A 53 -0.87 -8.26 9.42
CA ASP A 53 -1.13 -9.58 8.84
C ASP A 53 -0.22 -9.91 7.65
N ASN A 54 0.43 -8.91 7.06
CA ASN A 54 1.28 -9.05 5.88
C ASN A 54 2.74 -8.64 6.12
N GLN A 55 3.18 -8.46 7.37
CA GLN A 55 4.53 -7.95 7.70
C GLN A 55 5.65 -8.70 6.99
N ASP A 56 5.66 -10.03 7.04
CA ASP A 56 6.72 -10.83 6.43
C ASP A 56 6.78 -10.64 4.90
N ARG A 57 5.61 -10.58 4.25
CA ARG A 57 5.51 -10.32 2.80
C ARG A 57 6.01 -8.93 2.44
N LEU A 58 5.75 -7.93 3.29
CA LEU A 58 6.24 -6.57 3.09
C LEU A 58 7.77 -6.49 3.27
N LEU A 59 8.32 -7.16 4.28
CA LEU A 59 9.77 -7.25 4.51
C LEU A 59 10.48 -7.91 3.31
N GLU A 60 9.95 -9.03 2.82
CA GLU A 60 10.48 -9.73 1.65
C GLU A 60 10.46 -8.85 0.40
N ALA A 61 9.34 -8.15 0.14
CA ALA A 61 9.20 -7.28 -1.01
C ALA A 61 10.20 -6.11 -0.97
N VAL A 62 10.29 -5.40 0.17
CA VAL A 62 11.24 -4.28 0.32
C VAL A 62 12.68 -4.77 0.20
N SER A 63 13.02 -5.93 0.76
CA SER A 63 14.35 -6.50 0.60
C SER A 63 14.67 -6.80 -0.87
N ALA A 64 13.73 -7.38 -1.62
CA ALA A 64 13.90 -7.67 -3.04
C ALA A 64 14.03 -6.40 -3.90
N ASP A 65 13.27 -5.35 -3.59
CA ASP A 65 13.24 -4.10 -4.34
C ASP A 65 14.50 -3.24 -4.10
N PHE A 66 15.05 -3.29 -2.88
CA PHE A 66 16.15 -2.44 -2.44
C PHE A 66 17.48 -3.19 -2.24
N GLY A 67 17.71 -4.27 -2.98
CA GLY A 67 19.03 -4.91 -3.07
C GLY A 67 19.46 -5.69 -1.82
N ASN A 68 18.54 -6.46 -1.25
CA ASN A 68 18.67 -7.16 0.04
C ASN A 68 18.72 -6.20 1.24
N ARG A 69 17.87 -5.17 1.23
CA ARG A 69 17.61 -4.32 2.40
C ARG A 69 17.35 -5.19 3.64
N SER A 70 17.92 -4.79 4.78
CA SER A 70 17.79 -5.50 6.05
C SER A 70 16.33 -5.50 6.53
N PHE A 71 15.83 -6.68 6.93
CA PHE A 71 14.50 -6.81 7.50
C PHE A 71 14.35 -6.00 8.79
N ASP A 72 15.39 -5.91 9.62
CA ASP A 72 15.32 -5.14 10.87
C ASP A 72 15.21 -3.64 10.59
N GLU A 73 15.88 -3.17 9.54
CA GLU A 73 15.82 -1.77 9.12
C GLU A 73 14.42 -1.41 8.62
N THR A 74 13.80 -2.25 7.79
CA THR A 74 12.42 -2.04 7.33
C THR A 74 11.41 -2.22 8.46
N ARG A 75 11.61 -3.16 9.39
CA ARG A 75 10.74 -3.33 10.56
C ARG A 75 10.76 -2.08 11.43
N LEU A 76 11.93 -1.53 11.74
CA LEU A 76 12.05 -0.37 12.62
C LEU A 76 11.68 0.95 11.92
N GLY A 77 12.13 1.13 10.68
CA GLY A 77 11.99 2.39 9.95
C GLY A 77 10.64 2.60 9.28
N GLU A 78 9.96 1.51 8.88
CA GLU A 78 8.79 1.59 8.00
C GLU A 78 7.55 0.92 8.63
N LEU A 79 7.70 -0.25 9.26
CA LEU A 79 6.55 -0.96 9.84
C LEU A 79 6.18 -0.44 11.24
N MET A 80 7.16 -0.22 12.13
CA MET A 80 6.92 0.24 13.51
C MET A 80 6.05 1.50 13.65
N PRO A 81 6.15 2.53 12.78
CA PRO A 81 5.24 3.68 12.86
C PRO A 81 3.77 3.35 12.61
N VAL A 82 3.49 2.18 12.04
CA VAL A 82 2.14 1.70 11.72
C VAL A 82 1.64 0.69 12.74
N VAL A 83 2.50 -0.20 13.26
CA VAL A 83 2.16 -1.34 14.13
C VAL A 83 2.33 -1.09 15.62
#